data_AF-A0A1V9V053-F1
#
_entry.id   AF-A0A1V9V053-F1
#
_cell.length_a   1.000
_cell.length_b   1.000
_cell.length_c   1.000
_cell.angle_alpha   90.00
_cell.angle_beta   90.00
_cell.angle_gamma   90.00
#
_symmetry.space_group_name_H-M   'P 1'
#
loop_
_entity.id
_entity.type
_entity.pdbx_description
1 polymer ?
#
loop_
_entity_poly.entity_id
_entity_poly.type
_entity_poly.pdbx_seq_one_letter_code
_entity_poly.pdbx_strand_id
1 'polypeptide(L)'
;MTRRLLSYRTLLFILLFLNSACLFLTDNKKAGLPYLREMFIVAIVLSALTLLLVWRRAHQSRAAFWVVCFGLLLPLLSACLANAKFGQPVLFGLLEERRSFLYLLFFPALYLMIKARPTQEELERFFLVSGLACVTVGYLYYLGILPENNDVAFTVDEKDYGLNPLRPNRFSVGAAYVSVCAYMLMYRLRRNYSLASVALLLLFASYLWLVLQTRNTMLVWALAGLWIFRSRWGVLLKSGVAVVAIVAVAYFIVPDFFTDQYERFNALLFEATSEGGVRATTSDIVLQEIQQNYYIGMGALSLQWQNGFARLYSAYFYLSDVGLLGVLYRFGFLTPIVALFYYFGYWRIMRQCRRKGDLLSALQLDFLLNALNFFLSTSIMYGGDLAGFAIAAFVYFARASVLSNESRRHSVAPEHSYRQPLQQHR
;
A
#
# COMPACT_ATOMS: atom_id res chain seq x y z
N MET A 1 10.15 -31.36 7.60
CA MET A 1 9.48 -30.05 7.73
C MET A 1 10.25 -28.90 7.07
N THR A 2 11.57 -28.79 7.26
CA THR A 2 12.43 -27.72 6.68
C THR A 2 12.33 -27.56 5.16
N ARG A 3 12.31 -28.66 4.37
CA ARG A 3 12.14 -28.59 2.91
C ARG A 3 10.79 -27.99 2.45
N ARG A 4 9.71 -28.15 3.23
CA ARG A 4 8.41 -27.53 2.91
C ARG A 4 8.41 -26.04 3.25
N LEU A 5 9.05 -25.65 4.34
CA LEU A 5 9.21 -24.23 4.73
C LEU A 5 10.03 -23.43 3.71
N LEU A 6 11.03 -24.06 3.10
CA LEU A 6 11.87 -23.46 2.06
C LEU A 6 11.28 -23.56 0.65
N SER A 7 10.02 -23.98 0.49
CA SER A 7 9.37 -23.97 -0.82
C SER A 7 9.17 -22.52 -1.29
N TYR A 8 9.38 -22.25 -2.58
CA TYR A 8 9.20 -20.89 -3.14
C TYR A 8 7.80 -20.32 -2.89
N ARG A 9 6.77 -21.18 -2.82
CA ARG A 9 5.40 -20.78 -2.50
C ARG A 9 5.26 -20.30 -1.06
N THR A 10 5.84 -21.04 -0.12
CA THR A 10 5.86 -20.66 1.31
C THR A 10 6.66 -19.38 1.51
N LEU A 11 7.82 -19.25 0.85
CA LEU A 11 8.63 -18.03 0.90
C LEU A 11 7.87 -16.82 0.34
N LEU A 12 7.12 -16.99 -0.75
CA LEU A 12 6.27 -15.93 -1.30
C LEU A 12 5.16 -15.50 -0.32
N PHE A 13 4.54 -16.47 0.35
CA PHE A 13 3.55 -16.17 1.39
C PHE A 13 4.18 -15.44 2.58
N ILE A 14 5.34 -15.90 3.09
CA ILE A 14 6.07 -15.24 4.18
C ILE A 14 6.44 -13.80 3.80
N LEU A 15 6.92 -13.59 2.57
CA LEU A 15 7.25 -12.26 2.05
C LEU A 15 6.03 -11.33 2.09
N LEU A 16 4.88 -11.81 1.63
CA LEU A 16 3.62 -11.06 1.65
C LEU A 16 3.11 -10.79 3.07
N PHE A 17 3.18 -11.80 3.93
CA PHE A 17 2.74 -11.70 5.31
C PHE A 17 3.58 -10.67 6.08
N LEU A 18 4.91 -10.71 5.96
CA LEU A 18 5.77 -9.73 6.60
C LEU A 18 5.54 -8.33 6.02
N ASN A 19 5.42 -8.21 4.70
CA ASN A 19 5.16 -6.93 4.04
C ASN A 19 3.77 -6.33 4.37
N SER A 20 2.83 -7.13 4.87
CA SER A 20 1.53 -6.62 5.33
C SER A 20 1.64 -5.71 6.56
N ALA A 21 2.82 -5.61 7.17
CA ALA A 21 3.10 -4.82 8.36
C ALA A 21 2.28 -5.22 9.60
N CYS A 22 1.66 -6.42 9.57
CA CYS A 22 0.88 -6.98 10.67
C CYS A 22 1.64 -6.97 12.02
N LEU A 23 2.94 -7.24 11.96
CA LEU A 23 3.81 -7.35 13.13
C LEU A 23 4.75 -6.15 13.29
N PHE A 24 4.67 -5.12 12.44
CA PHE A 24 5.60 -4.00 12.50
C PHE A 24 5.15 -3.01 13.57
N LEU A 25 6.13 -2.44 14.28
CA LEU A 25 5.85 -1.38 15.23
C LEU A 25 5.22 -0.17 14.52
N THR A 26 4.03 0.19 14.95
CA THR A 26 3.29 1.38 14.50
C THR A 26 3.75 2.61 15.26
N ASP A 27 3.83 3.75 14.57
CA ASP A 27 4.36 4.98 15.17
C ASP A 27 3.37 5.56 16.22
N ASN A 28 2.05 5.55 15.95
CA ASN A 28 1.03 6.18 16.80
C ASN A 28 0.80 5.55 18.20
N LYS A 29 1.00 4.23 18.34
CA LYS A 29 0.55 3.46 19.52
C LYS A 29 1.51 2.33 19.91
N LYS A 30 2.73 2.36 19.37
CA LYS A 30 3.81 1.38 19.62
C LYS A 30 3.32 -0.08 19.59
N ALA A 31 2.33 -0.37 18.75
CA ALA A 31 1.79 -1.72 18.57
C ALA A 31 2.62 -2.44 17.51
N GLY A 32 3.12 -3.63 17.81
CA GLY A 32 3.96 -4.45 16.92
C GLY A 32 5.26 -4.89 17.58
N LEU A 33 6.20 -5.39 16.78
CA LEU A 33 7.52 -5.82 17.24
C LEU A 33 8.57 -4.75 16.89
N PRO A 34 9.32 -4.23 17.88
CA PRO A 34 10.41 -3.29 17.65
C PRO A 34 11.45 -3.82 16.65
N TYR A 35 12.00 -2.94 15.82
CA TYR A 35 13.04 -3.24 14.82
C TYR A 35 12.69 -4.26 13.73
N LEU A 36 11.53 -4.91 13.78
CA LEU A 36 11.14 -5.92 12.78
C LEU A 36 10.97 -5.33 11.39
N ARG A 37 10.42 -4.11 11.30
CA ARG A 37 10.29 -3.35 10.05
C ARG A 37 11.66 -3.05 9.46
N GLU A 38 12.59 -2.59 10.29
CA GLU A 38 13.95 -2.22 9.90
C GLU A 38 14.73 -3.47 9.43
N MET A 39 14.64 -4.58 10.16
CA MET A 39 15.21 -5.87 9.74
C MET A 39 14.62 -6.35 8.42
N PHE A 40 13.30 -6.21 8.24
CA PHE A 40 12.63 -6.57 6.98
C PHE A 40 13.14 -5.70 5.83
N ILE A 41 13.22 -4.37 6.00
CA ILE A 41 13.77 -3.46 4.98
C ILE A 41 15.19 -3.85 4.61
N VAL A 42 16.07 -4.11 5.59
CA VAL A 42 17.45 -4.55 5.33
C VAL A 42 17.46 -5.85 4.52
N ALA A 43 16.62 -6.84 4.87
CA ALA A 43 16.51 -8.08 4.11
C ALA A 43 16.02 -7.83 2.68
N ILE A 44 15.08 -6.91 2.47
CA ILE A 44 14.62 -6.51 1.12
C ILE A 44 15.74 -5.85 0.33
N VAL A 45 16.48 -4.90 0.91
CA VAL A 45 17.61 -4.24 0.22
C VAL A 45 18.69 -5.27 -0.15
N LEU A 46 19.12 -6.11 0.78
CA LEU A 46 20.14 -7.13 0.53
C LEU A 46 19.68 -8.12 -0.55
N SER A 47 18.45 -8.62 -0.46
CA SER A 47 17.90 -9.54 -1.47
C SER A 47 17.78 -8.89 -2.84
N ALA A 48 17.37 -7.63 -2.92
CA ALA A 48 17.29 -6.88 -4.17
C ALA A 48 18.67 -6.65 -4.77
N LEU A 49 19.68 -6.29 -3.97
CA LEU A 49 21.07 -6.14 -4.42
C LEU A 49 21.64 -7.46 -4.94
N THR A 50 21.47 -8.56 -4.21
CA THR A 50 21.90 -9.89 -4.66
C THR A 50 21.21 -10.28 -5.96
N LEU A 51 19.90 -10.06 -6.07
CA LEU A 51 19.14 -10.37 -7.27
C LEU A 51 19.52 -9.47 -8.44
N LEU A 52 19.83 -8.19 -8.22
CA LEU A 52 20.41 -7.34 -9.24
C LEU A 52 21.72 -7.97 -9.71
N LEU A 53 22.71 -8.18 -8.84
CA LEU A 53 24.02 -8.72 -9.23
C LEU A 53 23.96 -10.07 -9.99
N VAL A 54 23.09 -10.98 -9.56
CA VAL A 54 23.02 -12.34 -10.12
C VAL A 54 22.04 -12.45 -11.29
N TRP A 55 20.93 -11.71 -11.28
CA TRP A 55 19.83 -11.90 -12.24
C TRP A 55 19.89 -10.89 -13.39
N ARG A 56 20.81 -11.12 -14.34
CA ARG A 56 21.03 -10.24 -15.52
C ARG A 56 19.75 -9.82 -16.25
N ARG A 57 18.77 -10.73 -16.39
CA ARG A 57 17.49 -10.46 -17.09
C ARG A 57 16.59 -9.44 -16.36
N ALA A 58 16.75 -9.24 -15.05
CA ALA A 58 15.98 -8.27 -14.29
C ALA A 58 16.32 -6.82 -14.71
N HIS A 59 17.62 -6.53 -14.90
CA HIS A 59 18.12 -5.19 -15.28
C HIS A 59 17.53 -4.66 -16.59
N GLN A 60 17.24 -5.55 -17.54
CA GLN A 60 16.79 -5.14 -18.87
C GLN A 60 15.31 -4.72 -18.92
N SER A 61 14.59 -4.80 -17.79
CA SER A 61 13.18 -4.44 -17.76
C SER A 61 12.95 -2.98 -17.39
N ARG A 62 12.08 -2.30 -18.15
CA ARG A 62 11.66 -0.92 -17.84
C ARG A 62 11.03 -0.79 -16.44
N ALA A 63 10.38 -1.84 -15.96
CA ALA A 63 9.82 -1.91 -14.61
C ALA A 63 10.92 -1.93 -13.53
N ALA A 64 12.02 -2.68 -13.73
CA ALA A 64 13.14 -2.65 -12.81
C ALA A 64 13.82 -1.28 -12.75
N PHE A 65 13.98 -0.59 -13.89
CA PHE A 65 14.50 0.78 -13.90
C PHE A 65 13.60 1.73 -13.10
N TRP A 66 12.28 1.68 -13.34
CA TRP A 66 11.31 2.46 -12.57
C TRP A 66 11.45 2.18 -11.06
N VAL A 67 11.54 0.92 -10.65
CA VAL A 67 11.68 0.52 -9.25
C VAL A 67 12.98 1.02 -8.64
N VAL A 68 14.11 0.95 -9.36
CA VAL A 68 15.40 1.46 -8.87
C VAL A 68 15.37 2.97 -8.70
N CYS A 69 14.68 3.70 -9.58
CA CYS A 69 14.51 5.14 -9.42
C CYS A 69 13.79 5.50 -8.11
N PHE A 70 12.64 4.87 -7.82
CA PHE A 70 11.87 5.17 -6.60
C PHE A 70 12.46 4.53 -5.34
N GLY A 71 13.08 3.37 -5.47
CA GLY A 71 13.64 2.62 -4.35
C GLY A 71 15.05 3.04 -3.94
N LEU A 72 15.85 3.65 -4.82
CA LEU A 72 17.25 4.01 -4.52
C LEU A 72 17.58 5.45 -4.92
N LEU A 73 17.27 5.86 -6.14
CA LEU A 73 17.71 7.16 -6.65
C LEU A 73 17.03 8.34 -5.94
N LEU A 74 15.71 8.30 -5.75
CA LEU A 74 14.98 9.37 -5.08
C LEU A 74 15.31 9.49 -3.58
N PRO A 75 15.40 8.39 -2.80
CA PRO A 75 15.89 8.46 -1.42
C PRO A 75 17.30 9.04 -1.31
N LEU A 76 18.21 8.63 -2.21
CA LEU A 76 19.57 9.17 -2.24
C LEU A 76 19.57 10.66 -2.59
N LEU A 77 18.79 11.07 -3.59
CA LEU A 77 18.65 12.47 -3.97
C LEU A 77 18.10 13.31 -2.80
N SER A 78 17.05 12.84 -2.13
CA SER A 78 16.49 13.49 -0.95
C SER A 78 17.53 13.64 0.16
N ALA A 79 18.30 12.59 0.45
CA ALA A 79 19.36 12.63 1.45
C ALA A 79 20.50 13.60 1.09
N CYS A 80 20.90 13.66 -0.18
CA CYS A 80 21.89 14.62 -0.68
C CYS A 80 21.39 16.06 -0.62
N LEU A 81 20.12 16.33 -0.95
CA LEU A 81 19.52 17.66 -0.83
C LEU A 81 19.44 18.11 0.62
N ALA A 82 19.08 17.21 1.54
CA ALA A 82 19.08 17.50 2.98
C ALA A 82 20.50 17.79 3.50
N ASN A 83 21.51 17.09 2.99
CA ASN A 83 22.90 17.39 3.28
C ASN A 83 23.32 18.77 2.76
N ALA A 84 22.98 19.09 1.51
CA ALA A 84 23.35 20.36 0.88
C ALA A 84 22.67 21.56 1.54
N LYS A 85 21.39 21.44 1.93
CA LYS A 85 20.61 22.55 2.52
C LYS A 85 20.87 22.71 4.01
N PHE A 86 20.90 21.61 4.76
CA PHE A 86 20.91 21.65 6.21
C PHE A 86 22.21 21.14 6.84
N GLY A 87 23.09 20.49 6.09
CA GLY A 87 24.29 19.83 6.64
C GLY A 87 24.02 18.46 7.25
N GLN A 88 22.83 17.88 7.06
CA GLN A 88 22.50 16.55 7.57
C GLN A 88 23.40 15.48 6.93
N PRO A 89 24.09 14.61 7.70
CA PRO A 89 24.82 13.50 7.10
C PRO A 89 23.90 12.58 6.30
N VAL A 90 24.36 12.15 5.11
CA VAL A 90 23.54 11.37 4.15
C VAL A 90 22.92 10.13 4.78
N LEU A 91 23.61 9.46 5.71
CA LEU A 91 23.10 8.28 6.41
C LEU A 91 21.78 8.55 7.15
N PHE A 92 21.67 9.68 7.86
CA PHE A 92 20.43 10.07 8.53
C PHE A 92 19.31 10.34 7.52
N GLY A 93 19.64 10.95 6.37
CA GLY A 93 18.68 11.15 5.28
C GLY A 93 18.17 9.84 4.69
N LEU A 94 19.04 8.84 4.49
CA LEU A 94 18.64 7.52 4.01
C LEU A 94 17.79 6.77 5.05
N LEU A 95 18.07 6.94 6.34
CA LEU A 95 17.24 6.37 7.41
C LEU A 95 15.86 7.03 7.46
N GLU A 96 15.76 8.32 7.17
CA GLU A 96 14.47 9.01 7.06
C GLU A 96 13.64 8.48 5.88
N GLU A 97 14.29 8.28 4.72
CA GLU A 97 13.63 7.78 3.50
C GLU A 97 13.51 6.24 3.46
N ARG A 98 13.76 5.54 4.58
CA ARG A 98 13.85 4.06 4.62
C ARG A 98 12.64 3.33 4.07
N ARG A 99 11.44 3.92 4.17
CA ARG A 99 10.19 3.35 3.66
C ARG A 99 10.19 3.25 2.13
N SER A 100 10.89 4.14 1.42
CA SER A 100 11.02 4.07 -0.03
C SER A 100 11.84 2.85 -0.47
N PHE A 101 12.74 2.30 0.35
CA PHE A 101 13.43 1.07 0.01
C PHE A 101 12.48 -0.13 -0.20
N LEU A 102 11.26 -0.07 0.32
CA LEU A 102 10.25 -1.11 0.09
C LEU A 102 9.82 -1.23 -1.39
N TYR A 103 10.06 -0.22 -2.24
CA TYR A 103 9.90 -0.40 -3.69
C TYR A 103 10.74 -1.56 -4.23
N LEU A 104 11.91 -1.81 -3.64
CA LEU A 104 12.81 -2.89 -4.02
C LEU A 104 12.24 -4.29 -3.74
N LEU A 105 11.14 -4.40 -2.97
CA LEU A 105 10.35 -5.63 -2.80
C LEU A 105 9.98 -6.26 -4.14
N PHE A 106 9.84 -5.45 -5.19
CA PHE A 106 9.63 -5.89 -6.56
C PHE A 106 10.57 -7.05 -6.97
N PHE A 107 11.87 -6.97 -6.65
CA PHE A 107 12.84 -7.97 -7.09
C PHE A 107 12.62 -9.35 -6.46
N PRO A 108 12.63 -9.51 -5.12
CA PRO A 108 12.35 -10.80 -4.50
C PRO A 108 10.93 -11.28 -4.78
N ALA A 109 9.92 -10.40 -4.81
CA ALA A 109 8.55 -10.78 -5.13
C ALA A 109 8.43 -11.35 -6.55
N LEU A 110 9.01 -10.67 -7.56
CA LEU A 110 8.98 -11.13 -8.94
C LEU A 110 9.76 -12.44 -9.11
N TYR A 111 10.93 -12.56 -8.48
CA TYR A 111 11.72 -13.79 -8.51
C TYR A 111 10.93 -14.98 -7.95
N LEU A 112 10.34 -14.81 -6.76
CA LEU A 112 9.55 -15.86 -6.11
C LEU A 112 8.30 -16.21 -6.92
N MET A 113 7.60 -15.25 -7.52
CA MET A 113 6.46 -15.54 -8.41
C MET A 113 6.89 -16.36 -9.64
N ILE A 114 8.03 -16.03 -10.27
CA ILE A 114 8.52 -16.80 -11.43
C ILE A 114 8.85 -18.24 -11.04
N LYS A 115 9.42 -18.46 -9.85
CA LYS A 115 9.80 -19.80 -9.36
C LYS A 115 8.62 -20.61 -8.83
N ALA A 116 7.74 -19.97 -8.05
CA ALA A 116 6.55 -20.60 -7.46
C ALA A 116 5.42 -20.84 -8.48
N ARG A 117 5.41 -20.05 -9.55
CA ARG A 117 4.37 -19.98 -10.59
C ARG A 117 2.95 -19.93 -10.00
N PRO A 118 2.64 -18.96 -9.12
CA PRO A 118 1.35 -18.93 -8.46
C PRO A 118 0.25 -18.55 -9.46
N THR A 119 -0.96 -19.04 -9.21
CA THR A 119 -2.17 -18.55 -9.89
C THR A 119 -2.63 -17.22 -9.28
N GLN A 120 -3.51 -16.49 -9.96
CA GLN A 120 -4.10 -15.26 -9.39
C GLN A 120 -4.90 -15.58 -8.12
N GLU A 121 -5.63 -16.69 -8.09
CA GLU A 121 -6.40 -17.13 -6.92
C GLU A 121 -5.50 -17.50 -5.73
N GLU A 122 -4.35 -18.13 -5.98
CA GLU A 122 -3.38 -18.43 -4.90
C GLU A 122 -2.85 -17.13 -4.27
N LEU A 123 -2.50 -16.13 -5.08
CA LEU A 123 -2.08 -14.82 -4.58
C LEU A 123 -3.22 -14.08 -3.86
N GLU A 124 -4.45 -14.14 -4.38
CA GLU A 124 -5.64 -13.61 -3.69
C GLU A 124 -5.80 -14.20 -2.29
N ARG A 125 -5.59 -15.53 -2.14
CA ARG A 125 -5.64 -16.19 -0.82
C ARG A 125 -4.52 -15.70 0.09
N PHE A 126 -3.30 -15.56 -0.40
CA PHE A 126 -2.19 -15.03 0.41
C PHE A 126 -2.45 -13.61 0.91
N PHE A 127 -3.00 -12.74 0.05
CA PHE A 127 -3.43 -11.40 0.44
C PHE A 127 -4.54 -11.45 1.49
N LEU A 128 -5.59 -12.24 1.26
CA LEU A 128 -6.72 -12.31 2.18
C LEU A 128 -6.29 -12.81 3.56
N VAL A 129 -5.45 -13.85 3.63
CA VAL A 129 -4.92 -14.38 4.90
C VAL A 129 -4.06 -13.33 5.61
N SER A 130 -3.21 -12.61 4.87
CA SER A 130 -2.38 -11.55 5.46
C SER A 130 -3.24 -10.39 5.96
N GLY A 131 -4.24 -9.96 5.19
CA GLY A 131 -5.18 -8.92 5.61
C GLY A 131 -6.02 -9.32 6.82
N LEU A 132 -6.48 -10.57 6.89
CA LEU A 132 -7.17 -11.11 8.05
C LEU A 132 -6.26 -11.11 9.29
N ALA A 133 -4.99 -11.49 9.14
CA ALA A 133 -4.03 -11.41 10.24
C ALA A 133 -3.85 -9.97 10.73
N CYS A 134 -3.75 -8.98 9.84
CA CYS A 134 -3.68 -7.57 10.22
C CYS A 134 -4.91 -7.13 11.02
N VAL A 135 -6.11 -7.50 10.58
CA VAL A 135 -7.37 -7.18 11.28
C VAL A 135 -7.40 -7.85 12.65
N THR A 136 -7.05 -9.13 12.73
CA THR A 136 -7.00 -9.87 14.00
C THR A 136 -6.04 -9.20 14.97
N VAL A 137 -4.79 -8.95 14.56
CA VAL A 137 -3.79 -8.32 15.43
C VAL A 137 -4.22 -6.91 15.85
N GLY A 138 -4.74 -6.10 14.92
CA GLY A 138 -5.21 -4.76 15.26
C GLY A 138 -6.41 -4.78 16.22
N TYR A 139 -7.33 -5.75 16.12
CA TYR A 139 -8.38 -5.93 17.11
C TYR A 139 -7.86 -6.42 18.46
N LEU A 140 -6.84 -7.28 18.51
CA LEU A 140 -6.23 -7.69 19.77
C LEU A 140 -5.62 -6.49 20.53
N TYR A 141 -5.01 -5.53 19.82
CA TYR A 141 -4.58 -4.26 20.42
C TYR A 141 -5.77 -3.37 20.82
N TYR A 142 -6.75 -3.21 19.93
CA TYR A 142 -7.95 -2.41 20.20
C TYR A 142 -8.71 -2.87 21.46
N LEU A 143 -8.78 -4.19 21.69
CA LEU A 143 -9.44 -4.79 22.85
C LEU A 143 -8.54 -4.84 24.10
N GLY A 144 -7.29 -4.37 24.02
CA GLY A 144 -6.35 -4.40 25.14
C GLY A 144 -5.83 -5.79 25.50
N ILE A 145 -5.99 -6.78 24.61
CA ILE A 145 -5.48 -8.15 24.82
C ILE A 145 -3.95 -8.18 24.63
N LEU A 146 -3.45 -7.43 23.64
CA LEU A 146 -2.01 -7.23 23.45
C LEU A 146 -1.57 -5.90 24.07
N PRO A 147 -0.54 -5.90 24.93
CA PRO A 147 -0.03 -4.67 25.52
C PRO A 147 0.77 -3.84 24.50
N GLU A 148 0.69 -2.51 24.61
CA GLU A 148 1.55 -1.58 23.86
C GLU A 148 3.01 -1.68 24.34
N ASN A 149 4.00 -1.47 23.46
CA ASN A 149 5.40 -1.49 23.86
C ASN A 149 5.79 -0.19 24.58
N ASN A 150 5.73 -0.19 25.91
CA ASN A 150 6.07 0.99 26.71
C ASN A 150 7.58 1.24 26.77
N ASP A 151 8.40 0.18 26.73
CA ASP A 151 9.85 0.24 26.99
C ASP A 151 10.68 0.72 25.79
N VAL A 152 10.11 0.70 24.58
CA VAL A 152 10.80 1.21 23.39
C VAL A 152 10.46 2.67 23.20
N ALA A 153 11.30 3.52 23.77
CA ALA A 153 11.32 4.92 23.46
C ALA A 153 12.18 5.16 22.22
N PHE A 154 11.56 5.16 21.03
CA PHE A 154 12.11 5.99 19.96
C PHE A 154 11.94 7.43 20.44
N THR A 155 13.02 8.01 20.95
CA THR A 155 13.08 9.29 21.68
C THR A 155 12.84 10.53 20.82
N VAL A 156 11.90 10.51 19.86
CA VAL A 156 11.74 11.69 18.97
C VAL A 156 10.31 12.04 18.51
N ASP A 157 9.26 11.28 18.85
CA ASP A 157 7.87 11.74 18.63
C ASP A 157 7.20 12.05 19.98
N GLU A 158 7.64 13.11 20.66
CA GLU A 158 6.98 13.63 21.89
C GLU A 158 5.48 13.87 21.69
N LYS A 159 5.05 14.14 20.45
CA LYS A 159 3.65 14.35 20.06
C LYS A 159 2.79 13.09 20.18
N ASP A 160 3.35 11.90 20.02
CA ASP A 160 2.62 10.63 20.15
C ASP A 160 2.72 10.03 21.57
N TYR A 161 3.51 10.64 22.46
CA TYR A 161 3.62 10.23 23.87
C TYR A 161 2.41 10.62 24.74
N GLY A 162 1.44 11.34 24.20
CA GLY A 162 0.24 11.75 24.92
C GLY A 162 -1.00 11.61 24.08
N LEU A 163 -1.77 10.53 24.31
CA LEU A 163 -3.22 10.44 24.13
C LEU A 163 -3.78 11.44 23.12
N ASN A 164 -3.77 11.15 21.81
CA ASN A 164 -4.63 11.90 20.88
C ASN A 164 -6.07 11.71 21.38
N PRO A 165 -6.67 12.70 22.07
CA PRO A 165 -7.90 12.46 22.83
C PRO A 165 -9.07 12.19 21.89
N LEU A 166 -8.96 12.61 20.63
CA LEU A 166 -9.94 12.39 19.59
C LEU A 166 -9.87 10.98 19.00
N ARG A 167 -8.72 10.28 19.11
CA ARG A 167 -8.50 8.93 18.52
C ARG A 167 -7.67 8.03 19.44
N PRO A 168 -8.13 7.76 20.68
CA PRO A 168 -7.36 7.02 21.67
C PRO A 168 -7.12 5.55 21.28
N ASN A 169 -7.97 4.99 20.42
CA ASN A 169 -7.95 3.56 20.06
C ASN A 169 -7.45 3.30 18.63
N ARG A 170 -6.68 4.23 18.06
CA ARG A 170 -6.23 4.15 16.67
C ARG A 170 -4.96 3.32 16.53
N PHE A 171 -5.09 2.12 15.94
CA PHE A 171 -3.96 1.25 15.61
C PHE A 171 -3.81 1.12 14.09
N SER A 172 -2.76 1.71 13.52
CA SER A 172 -2.52 1.75 12.07
C SER A 172 -1.87 0.46 11.53
N VAL A 173 -2.42 -0.71 11.85
CA VAL A 173 -1.87 -2.01 11.43
C VAL A 173 -2.44 -2.42 10.06
N GLY A 174 -1.56 -2.58 9.06
CA GLY A 174 -1.88 -3.18 7.76
C GLY A 174 -2.90 -2.45 6.88
N ALA A 175 -3.05 -1.13 7.02
CA ALA A 175 -4.09 -0.33 6.36
C ALA A 175 -4.18 -0.52 4.83
N ALA A 176 -3.03 -0.58 4.14
CA ALA A 176 -2.96 -0.79 2.69
C ALA A 176 -3.48 -2.17 2.28
N TYR A 177 -3.06 -3.22 3.00
CA TYR A 177 -3.49 -4.60 2.74
C TYR A 177 -4.99 -4.78 3.00
N VAL A 178 -5.51 -4.18 4.06
CA VAL A 178 -6.94 -4.18 4.38
C VAL A 178 -7.75 -3.52 3.25
N SER A 179 -7.29 -2.37 2.74
CA SER A 179 -7.95 -1.68 1.62
C SER A 179 -7.98 -2.52 0.35
N VAL A 180 -6.86 -3.14 -0.02
CA VAL A 180 -6.80 -4.03 -1.19
C VAL A 180 -7.70 -5.26 -1.01
N CYS A 181 -7.72 -5.86 0.19
CA CYS A 181 -8.61 -6.99 0.49
C CYS A 181 -10.09 -6.60 0.38
N ALA A 182 -10.48 -5.41 0.87
CA ALA A 182 -11.83 -4.91 0.74
C ALA A 182 -12.22 -4.73 -0.74
N TYR A 183 -11.39 -4.08 -1.56
CA TYR A 183 -11.66 -3.92 -2.99
C TYR A 183 -11.72 -5.26 -3.73
N MET A 184 -10.83 -6.19 -3.40
CA MET A 184 -10.83 -7.54 -3.96
C MET A 184 -12.13 -8.27 -3.63
N LEU A 185 -12.62 -8.19 -2.39
CA LEU A 185 -13.90 -8.77 -1.99
C LEU A 185 -15.09 -8.09 -2.66
N MET A 186 -15.06 -6.77 -2.85
CA MET A 186 -16.11 -6.05 -3.60
C MET A 186 -16.16 -6.50 -5.06
N TYR A 187 -15.01 -6.67 -5.74
CA TYR A 187 -14.96 -7.22 -7.09
C TYR A 187 -15.49 -8.66 -7.15
N ARG A 188 -15.15 -9.49 -6.15
CA ARG A 188 -15.67 -10.85 -6.03
C ARG A 188 -17.19 -10.88 -5.84
N LEU A 189 -17.72 -10.05 -4.93
CA LEU A 189 -19.16 -9.90 -4.66
C LEU A 189 -19.93 -9.42 -5.89
N ARG A 190 -19.36 -8.45 -6.62
CA ARG A 190 -19.94 -7.99 -7.89
C ARG A 190 -20.13 -9.15 -8.86
N ARG A 191 -19.17 -10.08 -8.93
CA ARG A 191 -19.23 -11.25 -9.81
C ARG A 191 -20.23 -12.28 -9.31
N ASN A 192 -20.03 -12.75 -8.08
CA ASN A 192 -20.81 -13.78 -7.41
C ASN A 192 -21.14 -13.33 -5.98
N TYR A 193 -22.42 -13.11 -5.71
CA TYR A 193 -22.88 -12.76 -4.37
C TYR A 193 -22.67 -13.93 -3.41
N SER A 194 -22.06 -13.66 -2.26
CA SER A 194 -21.85 -14.64 -1.20
C SER A 194 -21.92 -13.96 0.16
N LEU A 195 -22.71 -14.51 1.07
CA LEU A 195 -22.84 -13.99 2.43
C LEU A 195 -21.51 -14.02 3.19
N ALA A 196 -20.66 -15.02 2.96
CA ALA A 196 -19.33 -15.08 3.56
C ALA A 196 -18.45 -13.89 3.12
N SER A 197 -18.52 -13.50 1.84
CA SER A 197 -17.80 -12.33 1.34
C SER A 197 -18.36 -11.01 1.89
N VAL A 198 -19.69 -10.93 2.11
CA VAL A 198 -20.32 -9.77 2.77
C VAL A 198 -19.86 -9.68 4.23
N ALA A 199 -19.84 -10.79 4.96
CA ALA A 199 -19.38 -10.84 6.35
C ALA A 199 -17.89 -10.45 6.47
N LEU A 200 -17.03 -10.95 5.57
CA LEU A 200 -15.62 -10.54 5.52
C LEU A 200 -15.45 -9.05 5.18
N LEU A 201 -16.25 -8.52 4.25
CA LEU A 201 -16.22 -7.10 3.91
C LEU A 201 -16.66 -6.24 5.10
N LEU A 202 -17.68 -6.67 5.84
CA LEU A 202 -18.11 -6.04 7.09
C LEU A 202 -17.02 -6.07 8.17
N LEU A 203 -16.29 -7.18 8.28
CA LEU A 203 -15.14 -7.26 9.18
C LEU A 203 -14.06 -6.23 8.80
N PHE A 204 -13.71 -6.11 7.52
CA PHE A 204 -12.75 -5.09 7.07
C PHE A 204 -13.29 -3.66 7.24
N ALA A 205 -14.57 -3.42 7.01
CA ALA A 205 -15.21 -2.12 7.18
C ALA A 205 -15.28 -1.70 8.65
N SER A 206 -15.63 -2.63 9.56
CA SER A 206 -15.60 -2.38 11.00
C SER A 206 -14.19 -2.10 11.50
N TYR A 207 -13.19 -2.81 10.98
CA TYR A 207 -11.78 -2.54 11.30
C TYR A 207 -11.34 -1.15 10.84
N LEU A 208 -11.73 -0.76 9.62
CA LEU A 208 -11.48 0.60 9.11
C LEU A 208 -12.14 1.66 10.00
N TRP A 209 -13.38 1.41 10.42
CA TRP A 209 -14.17 2.33 11.24
C TRP A 209 -13.65 2.47 12.67
N LEU A 210 -13.40 1.34 13.35
CA LEU A 210 -13.11 1.31 14.78
C LEU A 210 -11.63 1.42 15.10
N VAL A 211 -10.77 0.76 14.31
CA VAL A 211 -9.35 0.59 14.63
C VAL A 211 -8.47 1.53 13.81
N LEU A 212 -8.60 1.56 12.48
CA LEU A 212 -7.76 2.44 11.63
C LEU A 212 -8.17 3.92 11.73
N GLN A 213 -9.48 4.18 11.79
CA GLN A 213 -10.08 5.52 11.93
C GLN A 213 -9.57 6.55 10.89
N THR A 214 -9.31 6.10 9.65
CA THR A 214 -8.81 6.97 8.57
C THR A 214 -9.94 7.49 7.68
N ARG A 215 -10.41 8.71 7.96
CA ARG A 215 -11.52 9.38 7.25
C ARG A 215 -11.38 9.37 5.72
N ASN A 216 -10.18 9.74 5.23
CA ASN A 216 -9.87 9.76 3.81
C ASN A 216 -10.02 8.36 3.17
N THR A 217 -9.53 7.31 3.85
CA THR A 217 -9.68 5.93 3.38
C THR A 217 -11.14 5.49 3.34
N MET A 218 -11.96 5.89 4.31
CA MET A 218 -13.41 5.60 4.31
C MET A 218 -14.11 6.20 3.10
N LEU A 219 -13.86 7.48 2.79
CA LEU A 219 -14.39 8.15 1.61
C LEU A 219 -13.93 7.43 0.33
N VAL A 220 -12.65 7.10 0.25
CA VAL A 220 -12.08 6.37 -0.88
C VAL A 220 -12.72 4.99 -1.05
N TRP A 221 -13.03 4.27 0.03
CA TRP A 221 -13.76 3.00 -0.03
C TRP A 221 -15.19 3.16 -0.52
N ALA A 222 -15.89 4.21 -0.11
CA ALA A 222 -17.24 4.51 -0.60
C ALA A 222 -17.24 4.78 -2.11
N LEU A 223 -16.31 5.61 -2.59
CA LEU A 223 -16.12 5.88 -4.02
C LEU A 223 -15.71 4.62 -4.80
N ALA A 224 -14.84 3.79 -4.23
CA ALA A 224 -14.48 2.49 -4.80
C ALA A 224 -15.70 1.57 -4.94
N GLY A 225 -16.54 1.49 -3.91
CA GLY A 225 -17.78 0.72 -3.93
C GLY A 225 -18.72 1.18 -5.04
N LEU A 226 -18.99 2.48 -5.13
CA LEU A 226 -19.80 3.07 -6.21
C LEU A 226 -19.22 2.72 -7.59
N TRP A 227 -17.91 2.86 -7.77
CA TRP A 227 -17.23 2.53 -9.03
C TRP A 227 -17.33 1.05 -9.40
N ILE A 228 -17.09 0.15 -8.45
CA ILE A 228 -17.13 -1.31 -8.68
C ILE A 228 -18.56 -1.74 -9.01
N PHE A 229 -19.55 -1.30 -8.24
CA PHE A 229 -20.94 -1.73 -8.38
C PHE A 229 -21.78 -0.93 -9.37
N ARG A 230 -21.23 0.09 -10.04
CA ARG A 230 -21.94 0.95 -11.03
C ARG A 230 -22.74 0.22 -12.12
N SER A 231 -22.37 -1.03 -12.42
CA SER A 231 -23.01 -1.88 -13.45
C SER A 231 -23.95 -2.94 -12.87
N ARG A 232 -23.99 -3.09 -11.54
CA ARG A 232 -24.76 -4.09 -10.80
C ARG A 232 -25.33 -3.48 -9.51
N TRP A 233 -26.08 -2.39 -9.66
CA TRP A 233 -26.72 -1.67 -8.54
C TRP A 233 -27.58 -2.58 -7.66
N GLY A 234 -28.24 -3.60 -8.23
CA GLY A 234 -29.00 -4.57 -7.44
C GLY A 234 -28.17 -5.34 -6.41
N VAL A 235 -26.88 -5.61 -6.67
CA VAL A 235 -25.97 -6.26 -5.70
C VAL A 235 -25.59 -5.28 -4.59
N LEU A 236 -25.36 -4.01 -4.95
CA LEU A 236 -25.09 -2.95 -3.97
C LEU A 236 -26.28 -2.76 -3.03
N LEU A 237 -27.50 -2.68 -3.56
CA LEU A 237 -28.72 -2.55 -2.77
C LEU A 237 -28.93 -3.75 -1.85
N LYS A 238 -28.80 -4.99 -2.35
CA LYS A 238 -28.90 -6.20 -1.51
C LYS A 238 -27.87 -6.20 -0.38
N SER A 239 -26.63 -5.85 -0.69
CA SER A 239 -25.56 -5.76 0.30
C SER A 239 -25.85 -4.64 1.30
N GLY A 240 -26.30 -3.48 0.83
CA GLY A 240 -26.66 -2.33 1.67
C GLY A 240 -27.80 -2.65 2.63
N VAL A 241 -28.87 -3.30 2.17
CA VAL A 241 -29.97 -3.77 3.02
C VAL A 241 -29.47 -4.76 4.07
N ALA A 242 -28.61 -5.72 3.69
CA ALA A 242 -28.02 -6.66 4.63
C ALA A 242 -27.16 -5.95 5.70
N VAL A 243 -26.35 -4.97 5.31
CA VAL A 243 -25.54 -4.16 6.23
C VAL A 243 -26.43 -3.35 7.17
N VAL A 244 -27.46 -2.66 6.65
CA VAL A 244 -28.40 -1.88 7.46
C VAL A 244 -29.13 -2.77 8.46
N ALA A 245 -29.59 -3.95 8.05
CA ALA A 245 -30.24 -4.90 8.95
C ALA A 245 -29.30 -5.35 10.08
N ILE A 246 -28.03 -5.67 9.76
CA ILE A 246 -27.02 -6.06 10.76
C ILE A 246 -26.72 -4.90 11.72
N VAL A 247 -26.54 -3.69 11.21
CA VAL A 247 -26.26 -2.50 12.01
C VAL A 247 -27.46 -2.13 12.90
N ALA A 248 -28.69 -2.23 12.38
CA ALA A 248 -29.90 -2.00 13.15
C ALA A 248 -30.04 -3.00 14.30
N VAL A 249 -29.81 -4.29 14.04
CA VAL A 249 -29.79 -5.31 15.09
C VAL A 249 -28.70 -4.99 16.13
N ALA A 250 -27.50 -4.60 15.70
CA ALA A 250 -26.43 -4.21 16.61
C ALA A 250 -26.79 -2.97 17.46
N TYR A 251 -27.49 -1.99 16.88
CA TYR A 251 -27.97 -0.80 17.60
C TYR A 251 -28.95 -1.15 18.71
N PHE A 252 -29.87 -2.09 18.47
CA PHE A 252 -30.80 -2.55 19.50
C PHE A 252 -30.13 -3.39 20.60
N ILE A 253 -29.01 -4.06 20.30
CA ILE A 253 -28.27 -4.87 21.29
C ILE A 253 -27.35 -3.98 22.15
N VAL A 254 -26.68 -3.00 21.54
CA VAL A 254 -25.67 -2.15 22.22
C VAL A 254 -25.86 -0.67 21.84
N PRO A 255 -26.94 -0.01 22.30
CA PRO A 255 -27.25 1.37 21.91
C PRO A 255 -26.16 2.36 22.35
N ASP A 256 -25.61 2.18 23.55
CA ASP A 256 -24.59 3.08 24.13
C ASP A 256 -23.35 3.21 23.25
N PHE A 257 -22.94 2.10 22.63
CA PHE A 257 -21.82 2.09 21.68
C PHE A 257 -22.06 3.06 20.51
N PHE A 258 -23.27 3.12 19.97
CA PHE A 258 -23.58 4.02 18.86
C PHE A 258 -23.64 5.48 19.30
N THR A 259 -24.08 5.76 20.52
CA THR A 259 -24.02 7.09 21.13
C THR A 259 -22.57 7.56 21.23
N ASP A 260 -21.67 6.72 21.77
CA ASP A 260 -20.24 7.03 21.84
C ASP A 260 -19.61 7.26 20.46
N GLN A 261 -19.96 6.43 19.47
CA GLN A 261 -19.46 6.61 18.10
C GLN A 261 -19.98 7.91 17.47
N TYR A 262 -21.22 8.30 17.75
CA TYR A 262 -21.82 9.54 17.27
C TYR A 262 -21.12 10.77 17.85
N GLU A 263 -20.86 10.79 19.17
CA GLU A 263 -20.12 11.88 19.81
C GLU A 263 -18.71 12.01 19.26
N ARG A 264 -18.00 10.90 19.08
CA ARG A 264 -16.68 10.88 18.44
C ARG A 264 -16.75 11.42 17.02
N PHE A 265 -17.74 11.01 16.23
CA PHE A 265 -17.92 11.52 14.89
C PHE A 265 -18.12 13.04 14.88
N ASN A 266 -18.94 13.58 15.77
CA ASN A 266 -19.15 15.02 15.90
C ASN A 266 -17.86 15.78 16.28
N ALA A 267 -17.08 15.25 17.23
CA ALA A 267 -15.80 15.84 17.61
C ALA A 267 -14.81 15.85 16.43
N LEU A 268 -14.75 14.76 15.66
CA LEU A 268 -13.93 14.64 14.47
C LEU A 268 -14.38 15.59 13.33
N LEU A 269 -15.70 15.81 13.20
CA LEU A 269 -16.27 16.76 12.23
C LEU A 269 -15.90 18.19 12.60
N PHE A 270 -16.05 18.56 13.88
CA PHE A 270 -15.70 19.89 14.39
C PHE A 270 -14.23 20.23 14.14
N GLU A 271 -13.30 19.31 14.46
CA GLU A 271 -11.86 19.44 14.19
C GLU A 271 -11.57 19.66 12.69
N ALA A 272 -12.36 19.05 11.79
CA ALA A 272 -12.17 19.20 10.35
C ALA A 272 -12.65 20.56 9.82
N THR A 273 -13.61 21.18 10.50
CA THR A 273 -14.25 22.43 10.07
C THR A 273 -13.70 23.67 10.76
N SER A 274 -12.97 23.52 11.87
CA SER A 274 -12.32 24.63 12.57
C SER A 274 -11.10 25.17 11.79
N GLU A 275 -10.95 26.50 11.73
CA GLU A 275 -9.79 27.16 11.12
C GLU A 275 -8.47 26.79 11.81
N GLY A 276 -7.36 26.75 11.05
CA GLY A 276 -6.00 26.55 11.60
C GLY A 276 -5.50 25.11 11.66
N GLY A 277 -6.04 24.19 10.84
CA GLY A 277 -5.60 22.80 10.81
C GLY A 277 -4.10 22.63 10.47
N VAL A 278 -3.42 21.68 11.13
CA VAL A 278 -1.98 21.37 10.98
C VAL A 278 -1.55 21.22 9.52
N ARG A 279 -2.43 20.66 8.68
CA ARG A 279 -2.18 20.47 7.24
C ARG A 279 -2.08 21.77 6.46
N ALA A 280 -2.91 22.76 6.79
CA ALA A 280 -2.87 24.08 6.16
C ALA A 280 -1.55 24.78 6.51
N THR A 281 -1.22 24.83 7.80
CA THR A 281 0.05 25.39 8.29
C THR A 281 1.26 24.70 7.67
N THR A 282 1.25 23.37 7.57
CA THR A 282 2.34 22.61 6.91
C THR A 282 2.45 22.97 5.43
N SER A 283 1.32 23.15 4.74
CA SER A 283 1.30 23.53 3.33
C SER A 283 1.85 24.94 3.10
N ASP A 284 1.51 25.88 3.98
CA ASP A 284 1.98 27.27 3.91
C ASP A 284 3.50 27.36 4.11
N ILE A 285 4.01 26.66 5.12
CA ILE A 285 5.47 26.55 5.37
C ILE A 285 6.17 25.97 4.14
N VAL A 286 5.63 24.89 3.56
CA VAL A 286 6.22 24.27 2.38
C VAL A 286 6.30 25.25 1.20
N LEU A 287 5.23 25.99 0.92
CA LEU A 287 5.21 26.94 -0.19
C LEU A 287 6.20 28.10 0.02
N GLN A 288 6.28 28.62 1.25
CA GLN A 288 7.21 29.68 1.61
C GLN A 288 8.68 29.25 1.47
N GLU A 289 9.04 28.09 2.02
CA GLU A 289 10.41 27.59 2.05
C GLU A 289 10.94 27.26 0.64
N ILE A 290 10.09 26.71 -0.22
CA ILE A 290 10.45 26.41 -1.60
C ILE A 290 10.70 27.68 -2.41
N GLN A 291 9.87 28.71 -2.20
CA GLN A 291 10.04 30.00 -2.85
C GLN A 291 11.37 30.66 -2.42
N GLN A 292 11.73 30.54 -1.14
CA GLN A 292 12.99 31.06 -0.61
C GLN A 292 14.22 30.26 -1.08
N ASN A 293 14.05 28.98 -1.43
CA ASN A 293 15.15 28.13 -1.88
C ASN A 293 15.30 28.04 -3.41
N TYR A 294 14.92 29.09 -4.15
CA TYR A 294 14.97 29.13 -5.62
C TYR A 294 14.29 27.94 -6.30
N TYR A 295 13.24 27.38 -5.69
CA TYR A 295 12.56 26.17 -6.15
C TYR A 295 13.44 24.91 -6.23
N ILE A 296 14.63 24.93 -5.62
CA ILE A 296 15.46 23.74 -5.42
C ILE A 296 14.89 22.97 -4.23
N GLY A 297 14.71 21.66 -4.39
CA GLY A 297 14.24 20.80 -3.30
C GLY A 297 15.20 20.78 -2.11
N MET A 298 14.68 20.47 -0.92
CA MET A 298 15.44 20.51 0.33
C MET A 298 15.69 19.12 0.93
N GLY A 299 15.11 18.07 0.35
CA GLY A 299 15.13 16.72 0.93
C GLY A 299 14.30 16.58 2.21
N ALA A 300 14.46 15.45 2.90
CA ALA A 300 13.82 15.16 4.18
C ALA A 300 14.82 15.18 5.34
N LEU A 301 14.47 15.90 6.41
CA LEU A 301 15.22 15.90 7.65
C LEU A 301 14.82 14.73 8.53
N SER A 302 15.82 14.01 9.03
CA SER A 302 15.62 12.91 9.96
C SER A 302 15.37 13.45 11.35
N LEU A 303 14.34 12.94 12.01
CA LEU A 303 14.10 13.20 13.43
C LEU A 303 15.33 12.83 14.29
N GLN A 304 16.06 11.78 13.93
CA GLN A 304 17.25 11.34 14.65
C GLN A 304 18.43 12.32 14.55
N TRP A 305 18.38 13.27 13.61
CA TRP A 305 19.43 14.26 13.42
C TRP A 305 18.97 15.64 13.92
N GLN A 306 19.37 15.98 15.15
CA GLN A 306 19.04 17.25 15.82
C GLN A 306 17.52 17.56 15.79
N ASN A 307 16.66 16.58 16.08
CA ASN A 307 15.19 16.70 16.11
C ASN A 307 14.53 17.04 14.74
N GLY A 308 15.24 16.84 13.62
CA GLY A 308 14.68 16.94 12.28
C GLY A 308 13.98 18.28 11.99
N PHE A 309 12.76 18.24 11.45
CA PHE A 309 11.96 19.44 11.16
C PHE A 309 11.39 20.13 12.41
N ALA A 310 11.30 19.44 13.54
CA ALA A 310 10.72 20.01 14.76
C ALA A 310 11.50 21.22 15.25
N ARG A 311 12.81 21.26 15.02
CA ARG A 311 13.69 22.39 15.37
C ARG A 311 13.48 23.63 14.49
N LEU A 312 12.95 23.47 13.27
CA LEU A 312 12.83 24.54 12.29
C LEU A 312 11.42 25.12 12.26
N TYR A 313 10.41 24.26 12.34
CA TYR A 313 9.02 24.65 12.08
C TYR A 313 8.13 24.40 13.30
N SER A 314 7.88 23.13 13.61
CA SER A 314 7.14 22.69 14.80
C SER A 314 7.22 21.18 14.94
N ALA A 315 6.97 20.66 16.14
CA ALA A 315 6.78 19.22 16.38
C ALA A 315 5.58 18.62 15.60
N TYR A 316 4.75 19.45 14.97
CA TYR A 316 3.58 19.03 14.20
C TYR A 316 3.82 19.01 12.68
N PHE A 317 5.02 19.40 12.23
CA PHE A 317 5.35 19.46 10.81
C PHE A 317 5.82 18.11 10.28
N TYR A 318 5.03 17.48 9.42
CA TYR A 318 5.40 16.24 8.74
C TYR A 318 5.13 16.35 7.24
N LEU A 319 6.16 16.06 6.43
CA LEU A 319 6.02 16.03 4.98
C LEU A 319 5.04 14.96 4.50
N SER A 320 4.80 13.92 5.31
CA SER A 320 3.78 12.91 5.04
C SER A 320 2.35 13.45 5.08
N ASP A 321 2.12 14.62 5.68
CA ASP A 321 0.76 15.10 5.85
C ASP A 321 0.27 15.88 4.62
N VAL A 322 1.15 16.27 3.70
CA VAL A 322 0.83 17.19 2.59
C VAL A 322 1.04 16.58 1.19
N GLY A 323 1.11 15.25 1.08
CA GLY A 323 1.06 14.52 -0.20
C GLY A 323 2.06 15.06 -1.24
N LEU A 324 1.55 15.54 -2.39
CA LEU A 324 2.38 16.11 -3.46
C LEU A 324 3.18 17.35 -3.03
N LEU A 325 2.66 18.20 -2.13
CA LEU A 325 3.43 19.33 -1.60
C LEU A 325 4.64 18.83 -0.79
N GLY A 326 4.53 17.68 -0.12
CA GLY A 326 5.67 17.04 0.54
C GLY A 326 6.73 16.59 -0.48
N VAL A 327 6.31 16.11 -1.65
CA VAL A 327 7.22 15.80 -2.77
C VAL A 327 7.84 17.09 -3.34
N LEU A 328 7.05 18.16 -3.44
CA LEU A 328 7.50 19.50 -3.83
C LEU A 328 8.59 20.02 -2.89
N TYR A 329 8.40 19.90 -1.58
CA TYR A 329 9.41 20.28 -0.60
C TYR A 329 10.72 19.52 -0.81
N ARG A 330 10.62 18.22 -1.05
CA ARG A 330 11.80 17.35 -1.21
C ARG A 330 12.58 17.62 -2.47
N PHE A 331 11.90 17.76 -3.61
CA PHE A 331 12.55 17.76 -4.93
C PHE A 331 12.39 19.06 -5.72
N GLY A 332 11.61 20.02 -5.21
CA GLY A 332 11.42 21.32 -5.83
C GLY A 332 10.87 21.20 -7.24
N PHE A 333 11.47 21.92 -8.19
CA PHE A 333 11.06 21.94 -9.60
C PHE A 333 11.07 20.57 -10.30
N LEU A 334 11.75 19.55 -9.75
CA LEU A 334 11.75 18.18 -10.31
C LEU A 334 10.44 17.43 -10.04
N THR A 335 9.59 17.95 -9.16
CA THR A 335 8.35 17.28 -8.72
C THR A 335 7.41 16.89 -9.84
N PRO A 336 7.13 17.72 -10.87
CA PRO A 336 6.30 17.31 -12.00
C PRO A 336 6.89 16.11 -12.76
N ILE A 337 8.23 16.05 -12.90
CA ILE A 337 8.92 14.94 -13.55
C ILE A 337 8.79 13.67 -12.70
N VAL A 338 9.02 13.77 -11.39
CA VAL A 338 8.88 12.66 -10.45
C VAL A 338 7.44 12.12 -10.46
N ALA A 339 6.45 13.01 -10.36
CA ALA A 339 5.04 12.64 -10.36
C ALA A 339 4.63 12.01 -11.70
N LEU A 340 5.01 12.61 -12.83
CA LEU A 340 4.74 12.07 -14.16
C LEU A 340 5.38 10.69 -14.32
N PHE A 341 6.65 10.54 -13.97
CA PHE A 341 7.36 9.27 -14.06
C PHE A 341 6.74 8.19 -13.16
N TYR A 342 6.30 8.57 -11.95
CA TYR A 342 5.59 7.68 -11.04
C TYR A 342 4.27 7.21 -11.66
N TYR A 343 3.35 8.14 -11.92
CA TYR A 343 1.98 7.79 -12.32
C TYR A 343 1.93 7.18 -13.73
N PHE A 344 2.63 7.77 -14.69
CA PHE A 344 2.66 7.27 -16.06
C PHE A 344 3.42 5.94 -16.16
N GLY A 345 4.54 5.81 -15.46
CA GLY A 345 5.33 4.58 -15.43
C GLY A 345 4.54 3.41 -14.87
N TYR A 346 3.91 3.62 -13.71
CA TYR A 346 3.06 2.62 -13.07
C TYR A 346 1.86 2.25 -13.96
N TRP A 347 1.15 3.24 -14.51
CA TRP A 347 0.04 3.01 -15.43
C TRP A 347 0.44 2.21 -16.68
N ARG A 348 1.59 2.54 -17.28
CA ARG A 348 2.12 1.82 -18.44
C ARG A 348 2.41 0.36 -18.12
N ILE A 349 2.91 0.07 -16.92
CA ILE A 349 3.17 -1.31 -16.48
C ILE A 349 1.85 -2.07 -16.30
N MET A 350 0.88 -1.48 -15.58
CA MET A 350 -0.43 -2.10 -15.37
C MET A 350 -1.17 -2.41 -16.68
N ARG A 351 -1.05 -1.54 -17.69
CA ARG A 351 -1.69 -1.72 -19.00
C ARG A 351 -1.18 -2.94 -19.78
N GLN A 352 0.01 -3.47 -19.45
CA GLN A 352 0.54 -4.68 -20.10
C GLN A 352 -0.25 -5.92 -19.72
N CYS A 353 -0.91 -5.92 -18.55
CA CYS A 353 -1.77 -7.01 -18.13
C CYS A 353 -3.22 -6.77 -18.60
N ARG A 354 -3.61 -7.44 -19.70
CA ARG A 354 -4.96 -7.31 -20.28
C ARG A 354 -6.04 -8.01 -19.45
N ARG A 355 -5.75 -9.19 -18.90
CA ARG A 355 -6.69 -9.99 -18.09
C ARG A 355 -6.34 -9.86 -16.61
N LYS A 356 -7.21 -9.21 -15.85
CA LYS A 356 -7.05 -8.97 -14.42
C LYS A 356 -8.12 -9.73 -13.64
N GLY A 357 -7.69 -10.53 -12.67
CA GLY A 357 -8.54 -11.09 -11.62
C GLY A 357 -8.91 -10.05 -10.57
N ASP A 358 -9.44 -10.49 -9.43
CA ASP A 358 -9.96 -9.56 -8.42
C ASP A 358 -8.83 -8.82 -7.73
N LEU A 359 -7.72 -9.49 -7.38
CA LEU A 359 -6.56 -8.83 -6.75
C LEU A 359 -5.90 -7.80 -7.67
N LEU A 360 -5.62 -8.13 -8.92
CA LEU A 360 -4.99 -7.19 -9.85
C LEU A 360 -5.92 -6.00 -10.16
N SER A 361 -7.23 -6.22 -10.20
CA SER A 361 -8.21 -5.14 -10.34
C SER A 361 -8.26 -4.25 -9.10
N ALA A 362 -8.18 -4.84 -7.91
CA ALA A 362 -8.09 -4.13 -6.63
C ALA A 362 -6.82 -3.27 -6.54
N LEU A 363 -5.65 -3.81 -6.89
CA LEU A 363 -4.38 -3.07 -6.91
C LEU A 363 -4.39 -1.93 -7.94
N GLN A 364 -5.02 -2.14 -9.10
CA GLN A 364 -5.21 -1.08 -10.09
C GLN A 364 -6.13 0.03 -9.55
N LEU A 365 -7.23 -0.34 -8.88
CA LEU A 365 -8.18 0.62 -8.33
C LEU A 365 -7.56 1.43 -7.21
N ASP A 366 -6.84 0.78 -6.29
CA ASP A 366 -6.10 1.43 -5.21
C ASP A 366 -5.14 2.49 -5.77
N PHE A 367 -4.34 2.13 -6.77
CA PHE A 367 -3.45 3.08 -7.45
C PHE A 367 -4.22 4.25 -8.07
N LEU A 368 -5.33 3.99 -8.76
CA LEU A 368 -6.13 5.05 -9.40
C LEU A 368 -6.71 6.02 -8.37
N LEU A 369 -7.25 5.50 -7.28
CA LEU A 369 -7.83 6.33 -6.22
C LEU A 369 -6.75 7.13 -5.49
N ASN A 370 -5.59 6.53 -5.22
CA ASN A 370 -4.43 7.26 -4.69
C ASN A 370 -3.93 8.35 -5.66
N ALA A 371 -3.96 8.08 -6.98
CA ALA A 371 -3.62 9.07 -7.99
C ALA A 371 -4.64 10.21 -8.09
N LEU A 372 -5.93 9.95 -7.89
CA LEU A 372 -6.95 11.02 -7.78
C LEU A 372 -6.77 11.83 -6.49
N ASN A 373 -6.28 11.18 -5.44
CA ASN A 373 -6.03 11.78 -4.15
C ASN A 373 -4.60 12.31 -3.98
N PHE A 374 -3.88 12.59 -5.07
CA PHE A 374 -2.44 12.84 -5.03
C PHE A 374 -2.02 14.05 -4.17
N PHE A 375 -2.87 15.05 -4.01
CA PHE A 375 -2.62 16.17 -3.10
C PHE A 375 -2.57 15.72 -1.64
N LEU A 376 -3.35 14.70 -1.27
CA LEU A 376 -3.46 14.22 0.09
C LEU A 376 -2.73 12.90 0.32
N SER A 377 -2.32 12.23 -0.75
CA SER A 377 -1.70 10.91 -0.74
C SER A 377 -0.19 11.03 -0.85
N THR A 378 0.50 10.28 0.01
CA THR A 378 1.96 10.18 0.03
C THR A 378 2.48 8.96 -0.72
N SER A 379 1.66 8.34 -1.58
CA SER A 379 2.00 7.06 -2.21
C SER A 379 3.35 7.10 -2.94
N ILE A 380 3.74 8.22 -3.53
CA ILE A 380 5.04 8.36 -4.22
C ILE A 380 6.21 8.02 -3.29
N MET A 381 6.16 8.49 -2.03
CA MET A 381 7.28 8.37 -1.10
C MET A 381 7.15 7.17 -0.16
N TYR A 382 5.92 6.87 0.27
CA TYR A 382 5.65 5.87 1.31
C TYR A 382 4.86 4.65 0.84
N GLY A 383 4.47 4.57 -0.44
CA GLY A 383 3.67 3.46 -0.98
C GLY A 383 4.49 2.26 -1.50
N GLY A 384 5.78 2.19 -1.19
CA GLY A 384 6.68 1.17 -1.74
C GLY A 384 6.31 -0.26 -1.36
N ASP A 385 5.72 -0.45 -0.18
CA ASP A 385 5.23 -1.72 0.36
C ASP A 385 4.20 -2.38 -0.58
N LEU A 386 3.24 -1.62 -1.09
CA LEU A 386 2.22 -2.13 -2.00
C LEU A 386 2.63 -1.97 -3.47
N ALA A 387 3.20 -0.83 -3.84
CA ALA A 387 3.54 -0.50 -5.22
C ALA A 387 4.62 -1.45 -5.79
N GLY A 388 5.68 -1.74 -5.02
CA GLY A 388 6.74 -2.66 -5.44
C GLY A 388 6.20 -4.07 -5.71
N PHE A 389 5.36 -4.58 -4.81
CA PHE A 389 4.68 -5.86 -4.99
C PHE A 389 3.73 -5.86 -6.20
N ALA A 390 2.88 -4.83 -6.31
CA ALA A 390 1.87 -4.77 -7.36
C ALA A 390 2.49 -4.74 -8.75
N ILE A 391 3.57 -3.98 -8.94
CA ILE A 391 4.35 -3.99 -10.18
C ILE A 391 4.90 -5.39 -10.48
N ALA A 392 5.44 -6.10 -9.48
CA ALA A 392 5.91 -7.47 -9.66
C ALA A 392 4.78 -8.39 -10.14
N ALA A 393 3.61 -8.31 -9.51
CA ALA A 393 2.43 -9.09 -9.89
C ALA A 393 1.97 -8.77 -11.33
N PHE A 394 1.88 -7.49 -11.70
CA PHE A 394 1.50 -7.09 -13.06
C PHE A 394 2.49 -7.58 -14.12
N VAL A 395 3.80 -7.43 -13.86
CA VAL A 395 4.85 -7.91 -14.77
C VAL A 395 4.80 -9.43 -14.92
N TYR A 396 4.64 -10.15 -13.81
CA TYR A 396 4.52 -11.61 -13.81
C TYR A 396 3.33 -12.08 -14.63
N PHE A 397 2.12 -11.60 -14.34
CA PHE A 397 0.91 -12.05 -15.03
C PHE A 397 0.80 -11.56 -16.47
N ALA A 398 1.37 -10.39 -16.81
CA ALA A 398 1.49 -9.97 -18.19
C ALA A 398 2.28 -11.01 -19.00
N ARG A 399 3.45 -11.45 -18.49
CA ARG A 399 4.28 -12.46 -19.15
C ARG A 399 3.64 -13.84 -19.18
N ALA A 400 3.04 -14.29 -18.07
CA ALA A 400 2.35 -15.58 -18.01
C ALA A 400 1.19 -15.66 -19.03
N SER A 401 0.46 -14.54 -19.22
CA SER A 401 -0.64 -14.49 -20.20
C SER A 401 -0.16 -14.61 -21.64
N VAL A 402 0.98 -14.02 -21.99
CA VAL A 402 1.58 -14.12 -23.34
C VAL A 402 1.95 -15.57 -23.66
N LEU A 403 2.67 -16.23 -22.75
CA LEU A 403 3.06 -17.63 -22.92
C LEU A 403 1.85 -18.56 -23.09
N SER A 404 0.79 -18.35 -22.31
CA SER A 404 -0.44 -19.14 -22.43
C SER A 404 -1.15 -18.98 -23.78
N ASN A 405 -1.07 -17.79 -24.40
CA ASN A 405 -1.67 -17.51 -25.70
C ASN A 405 -0.83 -18.09 -26.85
N GLU A 406 0.51 -18.05 -26.73
CA GLU A 406 1.42 -18.67 -27.70
C GLU A 406 1.27 -20.19 -27.73
N SER A 407 1.22 -20.84 -26.57
CA SER A 407 0.96 -22.30 -26.49
C SER A 407 -0.37 -22.67 -27.14
N ARG A 408 -1.44 -21.89 -26.92
CA ARG A 408 -2.75 -22.13 -27.56
C ARG A 408 -2.72 -21.97 -29.07
N ARG A 409 -1.96 -21.00 -29.60
CA ARG A 409 -1.82 -20.79 -31.05
C ARG A 409 -1.11 -21.94 -31.74
N HIS A 410 -0.09 -22.51 -31.12
CA HIS A 410 0.63 -23.66 -31.68
C HIS A 410 -0.18 -24.97 -31.65
N SER A 411 -1.06 -25.17 -30.66
CA SER A 411 -1.95 -26.34 -30.61
C SER A 411 -3.15 -26.28 -31.57
N VAL A 412 -3.36 -25.17 -32.30
CA VAL A 412 -4.47 -25.00 -33.26
C VAL A 412 -3.96 -24.93 -34.71
N ALA A 413 -2.67 -25.18 -34.96
CA ALA A 413 -2.20 -25.39 -36.33
C ALA A 413 -2.88 -26.65 -36.90
N PRO A 414 -3.63 -26.54 -38.01
CA PRO A 414 -4.40 -27.66 -38.52
C PRO A 414 -3.44 -28.74 -39.03
N GLU A 415 -3.70 -29.99 -38.66
CA GLU A 415 -3.31 -31.14 -39.47
C GLU A 415 -3.83 -30.89 -40.88
N HIS A 416 -2.96 -30.39 -41.76
CA HIS A 416 -3.19 -30.51 -43.19
C HIS A 416 -3.20 -32.01 -43.48
N SER A 417 -4.41 -32.57 -43.51
CA SER A 417 -4.69 -33.87 -44.08
C SER A 417 -4.02 -33.93 -45.44
N TYR A 418 -2.91 -34.68 -45.52
CA TYR A 418 -2.43 -35.24 -46.77
C TYR A 418 -3.54 -36.17 -47.29
N ARG A 419 -4.51 -35.61 -48.02
CA ARG A 419 -5.37 -36.40 -48.91
C ARG A 419 -4.44 -36.93 -50.00
N GLN A 420 -4.02 -38.17 -49.86
CA GLN A 420 -3.48 -38.95 -50.97
C GLN A 420 -4.54 -38.98 -52.08
N PRO A 421 -4.21 -38.66 -53.34
CA PRO A 421 -5.13 -38.87 -54.43
C PRO A 421 -5.32 -40.37 -54.64
N LEU A 422 -6.58 -40.81 -54.59
CA LEU A 422 -7.04 -42.14 -54.96
C LEU A 422 -6.50 -42.49 -56.35
N GLN A 423 -5.71 -43.57 -56.43
CA GLN A 423 -5.41 -44.24 -57.68
C GLN A 423 -6.72 -44.77 -58.29
N GLN A 424 -7.06 -44.30 -59.49
CA GLN A 424 -8.11 -44.89 -60.30
C GLN A 424 -7.60 -46.20 -60.91
N HIS A 425 -8.17 -47.32 -60.48
CA HIS A 425 -8.21 -48.55 -61.27
C HIS A 425 -9.54 -48.58 -62.03
N ARG A 426 -9.50 -48.20 -63.31
CA ARG A 426 -10.03 -48.95 -64.47
C ARG A 426 -9.90 -48.14 -65.74
#